data_AF-A0A0N4Y151-F1
#
_entry.id   AF-A0A0N4Y151-F1
#
_cell.length_a   1.000
_cell.length_b   1.000
_cell.length_c   1.000
_cell.angle_alpha   90.00
_cell.angle_beta   90.00
_cell.angle_gamma   90.00
#
_symmetry.space_group_name_H-M   'P 1'
#
loop_
_entity.id
_entity.type
_entity.pdbx_description
1 polymer ?
#
loop_
_entity_poly.entity_id
_entity_poly.type
_entity_poly.pdbx_seq_one_letter_code
_entity_poly.pdbx_strand_id
1 'polypeptide(L)'
;MLMSSFLPLQMEQDGRALKCAYEEESEEFCKHVKEAYQLNNSSKHLLKGDTFKDDRERISRTIQQVREVLKEKYESGLIPALCRAMDWETITLFGARGSCSGSQKESQACKVGLTPLCLAVEELVDAVKPITKGEQKTKIHNASDEYQQKENKTDRLTWAEQAYEYGKNVMTILNC
;
A
#
# COMPACT_ATOMS: atom_id res chain seq x y z
N MET A 1 42.36 -13.52 15.70
CA MET A 1 41.06 -14.04 15.22
C MET A 1 40.01 -13.00 15.52
N LEU A 2 39.54 -12.26 14.52
CA LEU A 2 38.32 -11.47 14.58
C LEU A 2 37.59 -11.74 13.27
N MET A 3 36.65 -12.68 13.30
CA MET A 3 35.72 -12.88 12.20
C MET A 3 34.70 -11.75 12.25
N SER A 4 34.90 -10.75 11.40
CA SER A 4 33.89 -9.75 11.09
C SER A 4 32.85 -10.42 10.20
N SER A 5 31.73 -10.84 10.78
CA SER A 5 30.59 -11.39 10.07
C SER A 5 29.91 -10.27 9.28
N PHE A 6 30.18 -10.22 7.97
CA PHE A 6 29.36 -9.48 7.02
C PHE A 6 27.97 -10.12 7.00
N LEU A 7 26.99 -9.42 7.59
CA LEU A 7 25.58 -9.67 7.31
C LEU A 7 25.33 -9.35 5.82
N PRO A 8 24.71 -10.24 5.04
CA PRO A 8 24.35 -9.92 3.67
C PRO A 8 23.28 -8.82 3.71
N LEU A 9 23.60 -7.65 3.14
CA LEU A 9 22.61 -6.68 2.70
C LEU A 9 21.61 -7.43 1.81
N GLN A 10 20.40 -7.69 2.32
CA GLN A 10 19.29 -8.15 1.51
C GLN A 10 19.12 -7.14 0.38
N MET A 11 19.49 -7.54 -0.84
CA MET A 11 19.17 -6.78 -2.04
C MET A 11 17.65 -6.67 -2.11
N GLU A 12 17.11 -5.50 -1.76
CA GLU A 12 15.69 -5.17 -1.97
C GLU A 12 15.41 -5.36 -3.47
N GLN A 13 14.55 -6.32 -3.79
CA GLN A 13 14.19 -6.63 -5.17
C GLN A 13 13.38 -5.46 -5.74
N ASP A 14 13.70 -5.03 -6.97
CA ASP A 14 12.80 -4.20 -7.76
C ASP A 14 11.44 -4.91 -7.80
N GLY A 15 10.34 -4.26 -7.43
CA GLY A 15 9.01 -4.87 -7.43
C GLY A 15 8.60 -5.46 -8.79
N ARG A 16 9.16 -4.96 -9.91
CA ARG A 16 8.99 -5.55 -11.25
C ARG A 16 9.64 -6.93 -11.39
N ALA A 17 10.67 -7.22 -10.60
CA ALA A 17 11.33 -8.52 -10.54
C ALA A 17 10.63 -9.51 -9.60
N LEU A 18 9.60 -9.07 -8.85
CA LEU A 18 8.81 -9.97 -8.02
C LEU A 18 7.92 -10.84 -8.90
N LYS A 19 7.94 -12.14 -8.62
CA LYS A 19 6.99 -13.08 -9.21
C LYS A 19 5.63 -12.91 -8.51
N CYS A 20 4.58 -12.81 -9.30
CA CYS A 20 3.21 -12.88 -8.81
C CYS A 20 2.65 -14.25 -9.19
N ALA A 21 2.15 -14.99 -8.21
CA ALA A 21 1.76 -16.38 -8.42
C ALA A 21 0.41 -16.53 -9.13
N TYR A 22 -0.35 -15.43 -9.26
CA TYR A 22 -1.63 -15.32 -9.97
C TYR A 22 -1.49 -14.69 -11.37
N GLU A 23 -0.27 -14.53 -11.88
CA GLU A 23 0.02 -13.75 -13.10
C GLU A 23 -0.56 -14.36 -14.37
N GLU A 24 -0.66 -15.69 -14.44
CA GLU A 24 -1.28 -16.40 -15.58
C GLU A 24 -2.80 -16.20 -15.64
N GLU A 25 -3.44 -15.95 -14.49
CA GLU A 25 -4.90 -15.77 -14.39
C GLU A 25 -5.30 -14.29 -14.53
N SER A 26 -4.48 -13.37 -14.00
CA SER A 26 -4.70 -11.93 -14.14
C SER A 26 -3.40 -11.13 -14.02
N GLU A 27 -2.85 -10.74 -15.18
CA GLU A 27 -1.71 -9.83 -15.26
C GLU A 27 -2.04 -8.45 -14.65
N GLU A 28 -3.26 -7.96 -14.86
CA GLU A 28 -3.75 -6.68 -14.32
C GLU A 28 -3.71 -6.65 -12.79
N PHE A 29 -4.25 -7.69 -12.13
CA PHE A 29 -4.16 -7.87 -10.69
C PHE A 29 -2.70 -7.78 -10.22
N CYS A 30 -1.82 -8.58 -10.84
CA CYS A 30 -0.43 -8.68 -10.45
C CYS A 30 0.34 -7.37 -10.65
N LYS A 31 0.05 -6.62 -11.70
CA LYS A 31 0.64 -5.30 -11.96
C LYS A 31 0.38 -4.37 -10.79
N HIS A 32 -0.88 -4.24 -10.37
CA HIS A 32 -1.28 -3.35 -9.29
C HIS A 32 -0.65 -3.76 -7.93
N VAL A 33 -0.62 -5.05 -7.61
CA VAL A 33 0.03 -5.52 -6.36
C VAL A 33 1.55 -5.27 -6.38
N LYS A 34 2.22 -5.44 -7.53
CA LYS A 34 3.65 -5.13 -7.69
C LYS A 34 3.93 -3.63 -7.54
N GLU A 35 3.06 -2.77 -8.07
CA GLU A 35 3.18 -1.32 -7.94
C GLU A 35 3.00 -0.89 -6.47
N ALA A 36 1.97 -1.40 -5.78
CA ALA A 36 1.77 -1.17 -4.35
C ALA A 36 3.00 -1.56 -3.51
N TYR A 37 3.68 -2.67 -3.86
CA TYR A 37 4.94 -3.06 -3.23
C TYR A 37 6.05 -2.01 -3.45
N GLN A 38 6.21 -1.50 -4.68
CA GLN A 38 7.23 -0.50 -5.01
C GLN A 38 6.98 0.84 -4.33
N LEU A 39 5.73 1.27 -4.30
CA LEU A 39 5.31 2.51 -3.64
C LEU A 39 5.56 2.46 -2.14
N ASN A 40 5.27 1.32 -1.49
CA ASN A 40 5.61 1.10 -0.09
C ASN A 40 7.11 1.16 0.18
N ASN A 41 7.93 0.47 -0.64
CA ASN A 41 9.39 0.57 -0.51
C ASN A 41 9.89 2.00 -0.70
N SER A 42 9.33 2.73 -1.68
CA SER A 42 9.65 4.12 -1.90
C SER A 42 9.34 4.98 -0.68
N SER A 43 8.15 4.83 -0.09
CA SER A 43 7.78 5.58 1.12
C SER A 43 8.71 5.28 2.29
N LYS A 44 9.06 4.00 2.52
CA LYS A 44 10.02 3.58 3.56
C LYS A 44 11.35 4.32 3.44
N HIS A 45 11.83 4.54 2.22
CA HIS A 45 13.08 5.28 1.97
C HIS A 45 12.94 6.79 2.04
N LEU A 46 11.74 7.33 1.77
CA LEU A 46 11.50 8.78 1.71
C LEU A 46 11.13 9.38 3.08
N LEU A 47 10.45 8.62 3.94
CA LEU A 47 10.17 9.00 5.33
C LEU A 47 11.43 8.85 6.20
N LYS A 48 12.40 9.74 6.00
CA LYS A 48 13.73 9.73 6.66
C LYS A 48 13.74 10.51 7.98
N GLY A 49 14.63 10.13 8.89
CA GLY A 49 14.81 10.77 10.20
C GLY A 49 14.24 9.93 11.35
N ASP A 50 14.64 10.28 12.58
CA ASP A 50 14.27 9.51 13.77
C ASP A 50 12.77 9.59 14.07
N THR A 51 12.14 10.73 13.76
CA THR A 51 10.69 10.94 13.89
C THR A 51 9.86 9.87 13.18
N PHE A 52 10.34 9.36 12.04
CA PHE A 52 9.60 8.39 11.22
C PHE A 52 10.09 6.95 11.39
N LYS A 53 10.87 6.66 12.44
CA LYS A 53 11.39 5.29 12.65
C LYS A 53 10.26 4.27 12.74
N ASP A 54 9.26 4.55 13.56
CA ASP A 54 8.12 3.65 13.77
C ASP A 54 7.26 3.51 12.51
N ASP A 55 7.15 4.57 11.71
CA ASP A 55 6.47 4.53 10.41
C ASP A 55 7.19 3.59 9.44
N ARG A 56 8.52 3.68 9.34
CA ARG A 56 9.31 2.76 8.50
C ARG A 56 9.19 1.30 8.94
N GLU A 57 9.06 1.05 10.24
CA GLU A 57 8.81 -0.29 10.78
C GLU A 57 7.41 -0.80 10.40
N ARG A 58 6.37 0.04 10.50
CA ARG A 58 5.02 -0.28 10.01
C ARG A 58 5.01 -0.57 8.52
N ILE A 59 5.61 0.30 7.70
CA ILE A 59 5.74 0.11 6.25
C ILE A 59 6.44 -1.22 5.93
N SER A 60 7.48 -1.58 6.67
CA SER A 60 8.17 -2.86 6.47
C SER A 60 7.26 -4.07 6.71
N ARG A 61 6.32 -4.00 7.65
CA ARG A 61 5.30 -5.04 7.88
C ARG A 61 4.25 -5.05 6.78
N THR A 62 3.82 -3.89 6.32
CA THR A 62 2.89 -3.75 5.19
C THR A 62 3.46 -4.34 3.91
N ILE A 63 4.74 -4.07 3.61
CA ILE A 63 5.47 -4.71 2.50
C ILE A 63 5.42 -6.24 2.61
N GLN A 64 5.56 -6.80 3.81
CA GLN A 64 5.44 -8.25 3.99
C GLN A 64 4.04 -8.75 3.66
N GLN A 65 2.98 -8.05 4.07
CA GLN A 65 1.61 -8.44 3.72
C GLN A 65 1.34 -8.36 2.22
N VAL A 66 1.81 -7.31 1.54
CA VAL A 66 1.72 -7.22 0.07
C VAL A 66 2.45 -8.37 -0.61
N ARG A 67 3.59 -8.81 -0.06
CA ARG A 67 4.28 -10.01 -0.58
C ARG A 67 3.49 -11.30 -0.37
N GLU A 68 2.71 -11.42 0.70
CA GLU A 68 1.82 -12.57 0.88
C GLU A 68 0.72 -12.59 -0.20
N VAL A 69 0.20 -11.43 -0.60
CA VAL A 69 -0.72 -11.32 -1.75
C VAL A 69 -0.05 -11.82 -3.04
N LEU A 70 1.19 -11.40 -3.31
CA LEU A 70 1.93 -11.85 -4.51
C LEU A 70 2.20 -13.35 -4.56
N LYS A 71 2.24 -14.03 -3.40
CA LYS A 71 2.46 -15.49 -3.33
C LYS A 71 1.18 -16.29 -3.51
N GLU A 72 0.03 -15.66 -3.41
CA GLU A 72 -1.24 -16.35 -3.47
C GLU A 72 -1.54 -16.79 -4.90
N LYS A 73 -1.92 -18.06 -5.03
CA LYS A 73 -2.13 -18.73 -6.32
C LYS A 73 -3.58 -18.95 -6.65
N TYR A 74 -4.45 -18.95 -5.63
CA TYR A 74 -5.82 -19.36 -5.77
C TYR A 74 -6.76 -18.19 -5.50
N GLU A 75 -7.78 -18.02 -6.34
CA GLU A 75 -8.78 -16.94 -6.23
C GLU A 75 -9.38 -16.87 -4.81
N SER A 76 -9.62 -18.03 -4.18
CA SER A 76 -10.17 -18.12 -2.82
C SER A 76 -9.27 -17.53 -1.72
N GLY A 77 -7.95 -17.47 -1.93
CA GLY A 77 -7.00 -16.87 -1.00
C GLY A 77 -6.75 -15.37 -1.24
N LEU A 78 -7.07 -14.86 -2.44
CA LEU A 78 -6.72 -13.49 -2.84
C LEU A 78 -7.43 -12.44 -2.00
N ILE A 79 -8.75 -12.55 -1.85
CA ILE A 79 -9.54 -11.57 -1.08
C ILE A 79 -9.08 -11.51 0.39
N PRO A 80 -8.95 -12.63 1.13
CA PRO A 80 -8.39 -12.59 2.49
C PRO A 80 -6.98 -12.00 2.57
N ALA A 81 -6.10 -12.29 1.59
CA ALA A 81 -4.75 -11.75 1.57
C ALA A 81 -4.75 -10.23 1.31
N LEU A 82 -5.54 -9.76 0.35
CA LEU A 82 -5.71 -8.34 0.04
C LEU A 82 -6.30 -7.58 1.22
N CYS A 83 -7.29 -8.12 1.90
CA CYS A 83 -7.86 -7.47 3.09
C CYS A 83 -6.82 -7.27 4.18
N ARG A 84 -5.96 -8.27 4.45
CA ARG A 84 -4.85 -8.09 5.38
C ARG A 84 -3.87 -7.03 4.90
N ALA A 85 -3.49 -7.04 3.62
CA ALA A 85 -2.58 -6.04 3.08
C ALA A 85 -3.16 -4.62 3.17
N MET A 86 -4.43 -4.43 2.82
CA MET A 86 -5.12 -3.14 2.84
C MET A 86 -5.36 -2.63 4.27
N ASP A 87 -5.62 -3.52 5.24
CA ASP A 87 -5.72 -3.12 6.66
C ASP A 87 -4.38 -2.59 7.17
N TRP A 88 -3.28 -3.31 6.88
CA TRP A 88 -1.94 -2.83 7.23
C TRP A 88 -1.55 -1.55 6.49
N GLU A 89 -1.92 -1.42 5.21
CA GLU A 89 -1.68 -0.21 4.41
C GLU A 89 -2.39 1.01 5.02
N THR A 90 -3.69 0.87 5.33
CA THR A 90 -4.48 1.95 5.91
C THR A 90 -4.00 2.35 7.32
N ILE A 91 -3.63 1.38 8.16
CA ILE A 91 -3.00 1.66 9.48
C ILE A 91 -1.66 2.39 9.30
N THR A 92 -0.87 1.99 8.31
CA THR A 92 0.43 2.59 8.02
C THR A 92 0.28 4.03 7.55
N LEU A 93 -0.64 4.27 6.61
CA LEU A 93 -0.95 5.61 6.11
C LEU A 93 -1.47 6.52 7.23
N PHE A 94 -2.36 6.00 8.09
CA PHE A 94 -2.87 6.75 9.24
C PHE A 94 -1.75 7.15 10.20
N GLY A 95 -0.85 6.21 10.54
CA GLY A 95 0.32 6.47 11.38
C GLY A 95 1.25 7.53 10.78
N ALA A 96 1.62 7.39 9.51
CA ALA A 96 2.51 8.32 8.82
C ALA A 96 1.88 9.72 8.71
N ARG A 97 0.56 9.80 8.46
CA ARG A 97 -0.19 11.06 8.48
C ARG A 97 -0.11 11.73 9.84
N GLY A 98 -0.27 10.97 10.92
CA GLY A 98 -0.11 11.46 12.30
C GLY A 98 1.28 12.06 12.54
N SER A 99 2.34 11.34 12.16
CA SER A 99 3.72 11.82 12.23
C SER A 99 3.99 13.05 11.36
N CYS A 100 3.26 13.18 10.25
CA CYS A 100 3.34 14.31 9.33
C CYS A 100 2.44 15.50 9.68
N SER A 101 1.86 15.54 10.87
CA SER A 101 1.09 16.68 11.34
C SER A 101 1.96 17.72 12.05
N GLY A 102 1.38 18.88 12.37
CA GLY A 102 2.04 19.93 13.15
C GLY A 102 3.34 20.44 12.50
N SER A 103 4.45 20.41 13.24
CA SER A 103 5.76 20.93 12.80
C SER A 103 6.38 20.15 11.64
N GLN A 104 5.95 18.90 11.42
CA GLN A 104 6.47 18.06 10.33
C GLN A 104 5.70 18.19 9.03
N LYS A 105 4.53 18.87 9.04
CA LYS A 105 3.63 18.98 7.87
C LYS A 105 4.33 19.45 6.62
N GLU A 106 5.14 20.50 6.74
CA GLU A 106 5.83 21.10 5.60
C GLU A 106 7.20 20.48 5.31
N SER A 107 7.60 19.47 6.09
CA SER A 107 8.87 18.77 5.89
C SER A 107 8.89 18.07 4.54
N GLN A 108 10.08 18.04 3.92
CA GLN A 108 10.26 17.34 2.65
C GLN A 108 9.88 15.86 2.78
N ALA A 109 10.30 15.21 3.88
CA ALA A 109 9.98 13.81 4.17
C ALA A 109 8.48 13.53 4.08
N CYS A 110 7.63 14.39 4.67
CA CYS A 110 6.18 14.24 4.60
C CYS A 110 5.61 14.50 3.20
N LYS A 111 6.09 15.55 2.53
CA LYS A 111 5.62 15.91 1.18
C LYS A 111 5.86 14.79 0.17
N VAL A 112 7.00 14.10 0.26
CA VAL A 112 7.36 13.03 -0.68
C VAL A 112 7.04 11.63 -0.16
N GLY A 113 6.99 11.42 1.15
CA GLY A 113 6.79 10.11 1.76
C GLY A 113 5.33 9.67 1.86
N LEU A 114 4.39 10.61 2.04
CA LEU A 114 2.96 10.29 2.10
C LEU A 114 2.36 9.94 0.74
N THR A 115 2.85 10.57 -0.34
CA THR A 115 2.30 10.37 -1.69
C THR A 115 2.34 8.90 -2.12
N PRO A 116 3.47 8.18 -2.01
CA PRO A 116 3.50 6.77 -2.37
C PRO A 116 2.57 5.90 -1.50
N LEU A 117 2.37 6.21 -0.22
CA LEU A 117 1.42 5.45 0.61
C LEU A 117 -0.03 5.66 0.18
N CYS A 118 -0.39 6.89 -0.19
CA CYS A 118 -1.73 7.16 -0.73
C CYS A 118 -1.96 6.35 -2.02
N LEU A 119 -0.98 6.40 -2.92
CA LEU A 119 -1.02 5.64 -4.18
C LEU A 119 -1.02 4.14 -3.94
N ALA A 120 -0.29 3.62 -2.95
CA ALA A 120 -0.28 2.19 -2.63
C ALA A 120 -1.67 1.70 -2.21
N VAL A 121 -2.45 2.51 -1.47
CA VAL A 121 -3.86 2.20 -1.21
C VAL A 121 -4.67 2.17 -2.51
N GLU A 122 -4.50 3.16 -3.39
CA GLU A 122 -5.19 3.20 -4.70
C GLU A 122 -4.89 1.93 -5.51
N GLU A 123 -3.61 1.54 -5.61
CA GLU A 123 -3.15 0.33 -6.30
C GLU A 123 -3.71 -0.96 -5.68
N LEU A 124 -3.75 -1.07 -4.35
CA LEU A 124 -4.35 -2.23 -3.70
C LEU A 124 -5.86 -2.33 -3.96
N VAL A 125 -6.58 -1.20 -4.06
CA VAL A 125 -7.99 -1.21 -4.44
C VAL A 125 -8.15 -1.56 -5.92
N ASP A 126 -7.31 -1.04 -6.79
CA ASP A 126 -7.34 -1.36 -8.21
C ASP A 126 -7.05 -2.85 -8.47
N ALA A 127 -6.18 -3.47 -7.68
CA ALA A 127 -5.97 -4.91 -7.70
C ALA A 127 -7.24 -5.71 -7.37
N VAL A 128 -8.17 -5.17 -6.57
CA VAL A 128 -9.42 -5.88 -6.23
C VAL A 128 -10.41 -5.93 -7.41
N LYS A 129 -10.40 -4.92 -8.30
CA LYS A 129 -11.36 -4.78 -9.41
C LYS A 129 -11.39 -5.97 -10.38
N PRO A 130 -10.26 -6.54 -10.84
CA PRO A 130 -10.28 -7.68 -11.78
C PRO A 130 -10.73 -9.00 -11.13
N ILE A 131 -10.62 -9.14 -9.80
CA ILE A 131 -10.92 -10.40 -9.10
C ILE A 131 -12.29 -10.41 -8.41
N THR A 132 -13.01 -9.29 -8.43
CA THR A 132 -14.37 -9.19 -7.87
C THR A 132 -15.42 -9.24 -8.97
N LYS A 133 -16.64 -9.70 -8.62
CA LYS A 133 -17.74 -9.94 -9.56
C LYS A 133 -19.06 -9.41 -8.99
N GLY A 134 -20.05 -9.24 -9.86
CA GLY A 134 -21.41 -8.85 -9.48
C GLY A 134 -21.48 -7.54 -8.69
N GLU A 135 -22.28 -7.54 -7.62
CA GLU A 135 -22.57 -6.34 -6.82
C GLU A 135 -21.32 -5.74 -6.15
N GLN A 136 -20.38 -6.57 -5.68
CA GLN A 136 -19.14 -6.08 -5.07
C GLN A 136 -18.32 -5.26 -6.06
N LYS A 137 -18.17 -5.74 -7.31
CA LYS A 137 -17.44 -5.03 -8.36
C LYS A 137 -18.05 -3.66 -8.63
N THR A 138 -19.39 -3.57 -8.71
CA THR A 138 -20.10 -2.30 -8.92
C THR A 138 -19.87 -1.33 -7.76
N LYS A 139 -19.98 -1.81 -6.51
CA LYS A 139 -19.74 -0.97 -5.32
C LYS A 139 -18.31 -0.43 -5.27
N ILE A 140 -17.31 -1.25 -5.63
CA ILE A 140 -15.91 -0.83 -5.69
C ILE A 140 -15.68 0.20 -6.80
N HIS A 141 -16.31 0.04 -7.98
CA HIS A 141 -16.24 1.06 -9.04
C HIS A 141 -16.82 2.39 -8.57
N ASN A 142 -18.02 2.39 -7.99
CA ASN A 142 -18.64 3.60 -7.47
C ASN A 142 -17.76 4.28 -6.40
N ALA A 143 -17.22 3.51 -5.45
CA ALA A 143 -16.31 4.04 -4.44
C ALA A 143 -15.03 4.64 -5.06
N SER A 144 -14.55 4.06 -6.16
CA SER A 144 -13.40 4.59 -6.91
C SER A 144 -13.74 5.91 -7.60
N ASP A 145 -14.91 5.99 -8.25
CA ASP A 145 -15.36 7.19 -8.94
C ASP A 145 -15.58 8.35 -7.95
N GLU A 146 -16.24 8.09 -6.82
CA GLU A 146 -16.41 9.05 -5.73
C GLU A 146 -15.08 9.53 -5.16
N TYR A 147 -14.11 8.63 -5.06
CA TYR A 147 -12.76 8.96 -4.60
C TYR A 147 -12.02 9.86 -5.60
N GLN A 148 -12.04 9.53 -6.89
CA GLN A 148 -11.34 10.29 -7.94
C GLN A 148 -11.97 11.68 -8.18
N GLN A 149 -13.26 11.86 -7.90
CA GLN A 149 -13.93 13.16 -7.99
C GLN A 149 -13.50 14.15 -6.89
N LYS A 150 -12.76 13.72 -5.86
CA LYS A 150 -12.30 14.63 -4.81
C LYS A 150 -11.18 15.53 -5.33
N GLU A 151 -11.49 16.81 -5.55
CA GLU A 151 -10.63 17.79 -6.23
C GLU A 151 -9.31 18.15 -5.51
N ASN A 152 -9.08 17.73 -4.27
CA ASN A 152 -7.98 18.25 -3.45
C ASN A 152 -6.91 17.23 -3.04
N LYS A 153 -6.32 16.52 -4.02
CA LYS A 153 -5.10 15.71 -3.79
C LYS A 153 -3.83 16.56 -3.60
N THR A 154 -3.94 17.90 -3.59
CA THR A 154 -2.79 18.81 -3.44
C THR A 154 -2.32 18.94 -1.99
N ASP A 155 -3.24 18.98 -1.02
CA ASP A 155 -2.88 18.88 0.40
C ASP A 155 -2.66 17.42 0.79
N ARG A 156 -1.42 17.07 1.13
CA ARG A 156 -1.01 15.68 1.38
C ARG A 156 -1.69 15.05 2.59
N LEU A 157 -2.00 15.83 3.62
CA LEU A 157 -2.69 15.30 4.80
C LEU A 157 -4.16 15.02 4.51
N THR A 158 -4.81 15.90 3.74
CA THR A 158 -6.18 15.68 3.26
C THR A 158 -6.25 14.49 2.32
N TRP A 159 -5.30 14.37 1.37
CA TRP A 159 -5.23 13.20 0.48
C TRP A 159 -5.01 11.90 1.27
N ALA A 160 -4.10 11.90 2.24
CA ALA A 160 -3.87 10.74 3.10
C ALA A 160 -5.12 10.31 3.85
N GLU A 161 -5.92 11.26 4.38
CA GLU A 161 -7.20 10.94 5.01
C GLU A 161 -8.19 10.33 4.01
N GLN A 162 -8.31 10.93 2.82
CA GLN A 162 -9.22 10.43 1.80
C GLN A 162 -8.83 9.03 1.33
N ALA A 163 -7.54 8.75 1.15
CA ALA A 163 -7.03 7.43 0.77
C ALA A 163 -7.25 6.41 1.89
N TYR A 164 -7.04 6.80 3.16
CA TYR A 164 -7.37 5.96 4.32
C TYR A 164 -8.85 5.54 4.30
N GLU A 165 -9.77 6.51 4.20
CA GLU A 165 -11.21 6.23 4.16
C GLU A 165 -11.61 5.40 2.94
N TYR A 166 -10.97 5.63 1.79
CA TYR A 166 -11.21 4.83 0.58
C TYR A 166 -10.84 3.36 0.78
N GLY A 167 -9.65 3.08 1.34
CA GLY A 167 -9.25 1.72 1.70
C GLY A 167 -10.20 1.07 2.70
N LYS A 168 -10.62 1.78 3.75
CA LYS A 168 -11.60 1.28 4.74
C LYS A 168 -12.95 0.94 4.11
N ASN A 169 -13.45 1.80 3.21
CA ASN A 169 -14.72 1.59 2.52
C ASN A 169 -14.66 0.33 1.63
N VAL A 170 -13.57 0.17 0.87
CA VAL A 170 -13.38 -1.01 0.00
C VAL A 170 -13.29 -2.29 0.82
N MET A 171 -12.57 -2.30 1.94
CA MET A 171 -12.55 -3.45 2.85
C MET A 171 -13.95 -3.81 3.34
N THR A 172 -14.76 -2.81 3.72
CA THR A 172 -16.16 -3.02 4.13
C THR A 172 -16.99 -3.69 3.01
N ILE A 173 -16.81 -3.27 1.75
CA ILE A 173 -17.47 -3.89 0.59
C ILE A 173 -17.03 -5.35 0.39
N LEU A 174 -15.77 -5.65 0.71
CA LEU A 174 -15.22 -7.01 0.65
C LEU A 174 -15.65 -7.90 1.83
N ASN A 175 -16.35 -7.34 2.82
CA ASN A 175 -16.66 -7.99 4.10
C ASN A 175 -15.41 -8.33 4.91
N CYS A 176 -14.50 -7.37 4.91
CA CYS A 176 -13.36 -7.24 5.79
C CYS A 176 -13.59 -5.97 6.65
#